data_AF-A0AAV6FFH8-F1
#
_entry.id   AF-A0AAV6FFH8-F1
#
_cell.length_a   1.000
_cell.length_b   1.000
_cell.length_c   1.000
_cell.angle_alpha   90.00
_cell.angle_beta   90.00
_cell.angle_gamma   90.00
#
_symmetry.space_group_name_H-M   'P 1'
#
loop_
_entity.id
_entity.type
_entity.pdbx_description
1 polymer ?
#
loop_
_entity_poly.entity_id
_entity_poly.type
_entity_poly.pdbx_seq_one_letter_code
_entity_poly.pdbx_strand_id
1 'polypeptide(L)'
;MATTEIESTFSPEFVQELLPSAQRVALLYNVSYLCLANFPKLERMLRERALETQMLFGSSEAMLLKCVLTSGNLVSSLFPMLKIAVEKNKPTLAVRYLGKAKAWINDIIDDVDDLVKKYEKHTTDVATTTSDVIAEKDSTEQKIEKLSKERQAIKDHLEKLKKDLKQAVDELGNIDTKLKAKSNELQQHVQDATREDAGLGIFGAIVPFIGPIVHAIYKTATSPGVVAKTKALENEINQLISEKTALRQKEWQLQNEVINWQMQETKASIELGTIPSPEHLPEVQAHLSKIVQILICLLTFWKKVGTLLDSLEQKTFADEDLVDFLEDTKEEFLKSITAAEMVWKSFGAGCARANVIFAVETKDAYKFLEFSPSSLPKEEWKKAHDAVMEKLKEIEPPVTPTITMETSE
;
A
#
# COMPACT_ATOMS: atom_id res chain seq x y z
N MET A 1 -5.89 0.22 -18.59
CA MET A 1 -7.11 0.69 -17.88
C MET A 1 -6.81 2.06 -17.32
N ALA A 2 -7.68 3.04 -17.53
CA ALA A 2 -7.48 4.41 -17.05
C ALA A 2 -7.49 4.42 -15.51
N THR A 3 -6.37 4.81 -14.93
CA THR A 3 -6.17 5.00 -13.48
C THR A 3 -6.88 6.30 -13.06
N THR A 4 -8.15 6.18 -12.67
CA THR A 4 -8.85 7.26 -11.96
C THR A 4 -8.09 7.57 -10.68
N GLU A 5 -7.55 8.79 -10.57
CA GLU A 5 -6.85 9.28 -9.38
C GLU A 5 -7.65 9.00 -8.11
N ILE A 6 -7.09 8.15 -7.25
CA ILE A 6 -7.67 7.76 -5.97
C ILE A 6 -7.09 8.68 -4.90
N GLU A 7 -7.78 9.79 -4.62
CA GLU A 7 -7.60 10.48 -3.33
C GLU A 7 -8.18 9.58 -2.24
N SER A 8 -7.35 8.72 -1.67
CA SER A 8 -7.66 8.01 -0.43
C SER A 8 -7.15 8.83 0.76
N THR A 9 -7.89 8.82 1.86
CA THR A 9 -7.42 9.34 3.14
C THR A 9 -6.22 8.51 3.56
N PHE A 10 -5.00 8.98 3.25
CA PHE A 10 -3.77 8.25 3.55
C PHE A 10 -3.65 8.08 5.06
N SER A 11 -3.70 6.83 5.52
CA SER A 11 -3.57 6.46 6.93
C SER A 11 -2.13 5.99 7.19
N PRO A 12 -1.49 6.33 8.31
CA PRO A 12 -0.18 5.79 8.73
C PRO A 12 -0.11 4.24 8.76
N GLU A 13 -1.26 3.58 8.71
CA GLU A 13 -1.45 2.13 8.78
C GLU A 13 -1.47 1.43 7.40
N PHE A 14 -1.15 2.13 6.29
CA PHE A 14 -0.96 1.52 4.96
C PHE A 14 0.00 0.31 4.96
N VAL A 15 0.88 0.26 5.96
CA VAL A 15 1.83 -0.82 6.26
C VAL A 15 1.14 -2.18 6.47
N GLN A 16 -0.08 -2.21 7.00
CA GLN A 16 -0.79 -3.45 7.34
C GLN A 16 -1.11 -4.30 6.11
N GLU A 17 -1.24 -3.68 4.92
CA GLU A 17 -1.51 -4.38 3.67
C GLU A 17 -0.24 -4.80 2.91
N LEU A 18 0.90 -4.18 3.23
CA LEU A 18 2.17 -4.38 2.53
C LEU A 18 2.80 -5.73 2.87
N LEU A 19 2.90 -6.10 4.15
CA LEU A 19 3.59 -7.32 4.57
C LEU A 19 2.94 -8.60 4.02
N PRO A 20 1.63 -8.83 4.22
CA PRO A 20 0.99 -10.03 3.69
C PRO A 20 1.10 -10.11 2.16
N SER A 21 1.01 -8.97 1.47
CA SER A 21 1.13 -8.91 0.01
C SER A 21 2.55 -9.24 -0.47
N ALA A 22 3.58 -8.68 0.16
CA ALA A 22 4.97 -8.92 -0.21
C ALA A 22 5.38 -10.38 0.04
N GLN A 23 4.98 -10.95 1.19
CA GLN A 23 5.22 -12.36 1.53
C GLN A 23 4.55 -13.31 0.54
N ARG A 24 3.27 -13.05 0.18
CA ARG A 24 2.55 -13.87 -0.79
C ARG A 24 3.23 -13.83 -2.15
N VAL A 25 3.67 -12.67 -2.62
CA VAL A 25 4.39 -12.55 -3.90
C VAL A 25 5.62 -13.45 -3.93
N ALA A 26 6.49 -13.38 -2.91
CA ALA A 26 7.70 -14.20 -2.87
C ALA A 26 7.40 -15.72 -2.82
N LEU A 27 6.42 -16.12 -2.00
CA LEU A 27 6.03 -17.53 -1.88
C LEU A 27 5.35 -18.06 -3.15
N LEU A 28 4.49 -17.28 -3.80
CA LEU A 28 3.83 -17.66 -5.05
C LEU A 28 4.85 -17.78 -6.21
N TYR A 29 5.85 -16.90 -6.25
CA TYR A 29 6.99 -17.06 -7.16
C TYR A 29 7.74 -18.37 -6.88
N ASN A 30 8.00 -18.69 -5.62
CA ASN A 30 8.69 -19.91 -5.23
C ASN A 30 7.91 -21.18 -5.66
N VAL A 31 6.59 -21.24 -5.39
CA VAL A 31 5.75 -22.35 -5.87
C VAL A 31 5.80 -22.45 -7.39
N SER A 32 5.62 -21.34 -8.09
CA SER A 32 5.65 -21.31 -9.56
C SER A 32 6.99 -21.80 -10.11
N TYR A 33 8.10 -21.44 -9.44
CA TYR A 33 9.45 -21.81 -9.83
C TYR A 33 9.69 -23.30 -9.63
N LEU A 34 9.25 -23.86 -8.51
CA LEU A 34 9.23 -25.30 -8.26
C LEU A 34 8.40 -26.02 -9.34
N CYS A 35 7.22 -25.53 -9.70
CA CYS A 35 6.34 -26.17 -10.67
C CYS A 35 6.91 -26.20 -12.10
N LEU A 36 7.74 -25.22 -12.46
CA LEU A 36 8.30 -25.06 -13.80
C LEU A 36 9.68 -25.70 -13.97
N ALA A 37 10.18 -26.43 -12.97
CA ALA A 37 11.51 -27.05 -12.94
C ALA A 37 11.88 -27.88 -14.18
N ASN A 38 10.90 -28.54 -14.82
CA ASN A 38 11.16 -29.37 -16.00
C ASN A 38 11.01 -28.60 -17.34
N PHE A 39 10.84 -27.28 -17.27
CA PHE A 39 10.61 -26.40 -18.42
C PHE A 39 11.63 -25.25 -18.43
N PRO A 40 12.89 -25.49 -18.86
CA PRO A 40 14.00 -24.55 -18.65
C PRO A 40 13.77 -23.13 -19.17
N LYS A 41 13.05 -22.99 -20.28
CA LYS A 41 12.68 -21.68 -20.84
C LYS A 41 11.75 -20.92 -19.89
N LEU A 42 10.71 -21.58 -19.37
CA LEU A 42 9.72 -21.00 -18.47
C LEU A 42 10.32 -20.75 -17.08
N GLU A 43 11.14 -21.68 -16.59
CA GLU A 43 11.91 -21.53 -15.35
C GLU A 43 12.78 -20.26 -15.39
N ARG A 44 13.52 -20.05 -16.49
CA ARG A 44 14.37 -18.87 -16.66
C ARG A 44 13.56 -17.58 -16.67
N MET A 45 12.46 -17.53 -17.44
CA MET A 45 11.60 -16.35 -17.49
C MET A 45 11.03 -16.00 -16.11
N LEU A 46 10.56 -17.01 -15.38
CA LEU A 46 10.02 -16.81 -14.04
C LEU A 46 11.10 -16.34 -13.05
N ARG A 47 12.31 -16.91 -13.14
CA ARG A 47 13.46 -16.47 -12.34
C ARG A 47 13.80 -15.00 -12.61
N GLU A 48 13.79 -14.57 -13.86
CA GLU A 48 13.98 -13.16 -14.21
C GLU A 48 12.90 -12.26 -13.58
N ARG A 49 11.62 -12.66 -13.65
CA ARG A 49 10.54 -11.89 -13.03
C ARG A 49 10.67 -11.82 -11.50
N ALA A 50 11.01 -12.93 -10.85
CA ALA A 50 11.22 -12.97 -9.41
C ALA A 50 12.41 -12.08 -8.97
N LEU A 51 13.51 -12.08 -9.73
CA LEU A 51 14.67 -11.19 -9.49
C LEU A 51 14.30 -9.72 -9.65
N GLU A 52 13.54 -9.36 -10.69
CA GLU A 52 13.04 -8.00 -10.87
C GLU A 52 12.15 -7.56 -9.70
N THR A 53 11.26 -8.44 -9.22
CA THR A 53 10.46 -8.15 -8.01
C THR A 53 11.35 -7.91 -6.78
N GLN A 54 12.36 -8.74 -6.57
CA GLN A 54 13.32 -8.58 -5.47
C GLN A 54 14.03 -7.21 -5.54
N MET A 55 14.44 -6.77 -6.74
CA MET A 55 15.06 -5.44 -6.93
C MET A 55 14.07 -4.29 -6.67
N LEU A 56 12.80 -4.46 -7.04
CA LEU A 56 11.74 -3.49 -6.75
C LEU A 56 11.45 -3.39 -5.25
N PHE A 57 11.55 -4.51 -4.51
CA PHE A 57 11.44 -4.51 -3.05
C PHE A 57 12.59 -3.72 -2.41
N GLY A 58 13.83 -3.91 -2.89
CA GLY A 58 14.98 -3.11 -2.43
C GLY A 58 14.84 -1.62 -2.78
N SER A 59 14.26 -1.30 -3.93
CA SER A 59 13.96 0.09 -4.31
C SER A 59 12.88 0.71 -3.41
N SER A 60 11.86 -0.08 -3.06
CA SER A 60 10.79 0.31 -2.13
C SER A 60 11.32 0.53 -0.71
N GLU A 61 12.23 -0.33 -0.24
CA GLU A 61 12.95 -0.16 1.03
C GLU A 61 13.65 1.21 1.06
N ALA A 62 14.46 1.51 0.05
CA ALA A 62 15.21 2.76 -0.03
C ALA A 62 14.30 4.01 -0.07
N MET A 63 13.20 3.95 -0.83
CA MET A 63 12.22 5.04 -0.89
C MET A 63 11.52 5.25 0.47
N LEU A 64 11.14 4.18 1.16
CA LEU A 64 10.53 4.28 2.49
C LEU A 64 11.51 4.85 3.51
N LEU A 65 12.80 4.51 3.41
CA LEU A 65 13.83 5.13 4.23
C LEU A 65 13.91 6.65 3.99
N LYS A 66 13.81 7.12 2.73
CA LYS A 66 13.72 8.55 2.43
C LYS A 66 12.50 9.21 3.06
N CYS A 67 11.35 8.52 3.11
CA CYS A 67 10.16 9.00 3.82
C CYS A 67 10.41 9.14 5.33
N VAL A 68 11.07 8.16 5.96
CA VAL A 68 11.47 8.21 7.38
C VAL A 68 12.38 9.41 7.64
N LEU A 69 13.43 9.56 6.84
CA LEU A 69 14.41 10.64 6.99
C LEU A 69 13.78 12.02 6.78
N THR A 70 12.92 12.17 5.77
CA THR A 70 12.25 13.43 5.49
C THR A 70 11.29 13.80 6.61
N SER A 71 10.48 12.86 7.09
CA SER A 71 9.65 13.10 8.28
C SER A 71 10.48 13.50 9.51
N GLY A 72 11.62 12.82 9.73
CA GLY A 72 12.58 13.16 10.77
C GLY A 72 13.15 14.58 10.61
N ASN A 73 13.46 15.00 9.38
CA ASN A 73 13.96 16.34 9.09
C ASN A 73 12.88 17.42 9.31
N LEU A 74 11.62 17.13 8.99
CA LEU A 74 10.50 18.04 9.29
C LEU A 74 10.42 18.31 10.80
N VAL A 75 10.45 17.25 11.60
CA VAL A 75 10.31 17.32 13.07
C VAL A 75 11.52 17.92 13.76
N SER A 76 12.73 17.48 13.41
CA SER A 76 13.96 17.83 14.14
C SER A 76 14.60 19.14 13.66
N SER A 77 14.29 19.59 12.44
CA SER A 77 14.93 20.74 11.81
C SER A 77 13.92 21.79 11.38
N LEU A 78 12.99 21.46 10.46
CA LEU A 78 12.07 22.43 9.89
C LEU A 78 11.19 23.10 10.96
N PHE A 79 10.49 22.31 11.78
CA PHE A 79 9.53 22.84 12.76
C PHE A 79 10.18 23.74 13.82
N PRO A 80 11.31 23.35 14.46
CA PRO A 80 12.04 24.26 15.34
C PRO A 80 12.50 25.54 14.65
N MET A 81 13.00 25.43 13.41
CA MET A 81 13.47 26.58 12.64
C MET A 81 12.33 27.54 12.27
N LEU A 82 11.15 27.02 11.91
CA LEU A 82 9.94 27.80 11.64
C LEU A 82 9.42 28.51 12.91
N LYS A 83 9.39 27.81 14.05
CA LYS A 83 9.03 28.40 15.35
C LYS A 83 9.92 29.61 15.66
N ILE A 84 11.25 29.44 15.58
CA ILE A 84 12.21 30.52 15.85
C ILE A 84 12.05 31.68 14.86
N ALA A 85 11.82 31.39 13.58
CA ALA A 85 11.64 32.42 12.55
C ALA A 85 10.38 33.24 12.83
N VAL A 86 9.27 32.60 13.20
CA VAL A 86 8.02 33.28 13.57
C VAL A 86 8.15 34.03 14.89
N GLU A 87 8.77 33.45 15.91
CA GLU A 87 9.01 34.12 17.20
C GLU A 87 9.79 35.43 17.03
N LYS A 88 10.80 35.42 16.14
CA LYS A 88 11.68 36.55 15.87
C LYS A 88 11.20 37.46 14.73
N ASN A 89 9.99 37.26 14.22
CA ASN A 89 9.42 38.00 13.09
C ASN A 89 10.37 38.04 11.88
N LYS A 90 10.88 36.89 11.45
CA LYS A 90 11.78 36.70 10.31
C LYS A 90 11.10 35.92 9.17
N PRO A 91 10.13 36.51 8.47
CA PRO A 91 9.36 35.84 7.41
C PRO A 91 10.24 35.33 6.26
N THR A 92 11.22 36.11 5.80
CA THR A 92 12.20 35.69 4.78
C THR A 92 12.96 34.40 5.15
N LEU A 93 13.25 34.24 6.45
CA LEU A 93 13.92 33.05 6.95
C LEU A 93 12.97 31.84 7.01
N ALA A 94 11.70 32.05 7.37
CA ALA A 94 10.67 31.02 7.36
C ALA A 94 10.40 30.49 5.95
N VAL A 95 10.23 31.39 4.96
CA VAL A 95 10.09 31.05 3.54
C VAL A 95 11.26 30.19 3.06
N ARG A 96 12.50 30.59 3.39
CA ARG A 96 13.69 29.81 3.04
C ARG A 96 13.69 28.40 3.63
N TYR A 97 13.15 28.22 4.84
CA TYR A 97 13.04 26.90 5.45
C TYR A 97 11.95 26.05 4.81
N LEU A 98 10.80 26.64 4.47
CA LEU A 98 9.75 25.95 3.70
C LEU A 98 10.26 25.51 2.33
N GLY A 99 11.03 26.34 1.63
CA GLY A 99 11.65 25.98 0.36
C GLY A 99 12.60 24.77 0.45
N LYS A 100 13.33 24.61 1.58
CA LYS A 100 14.15 23.41 1.81
C LYS A 100 13.29 22.16 2.00
N ALA A 101 12.19 22.28 2.75
CA ALA A 101 11.25 21.18 2.94
C ALA A 101 10.61 20.74 1.62
N LYS A 102 10.26 21.72 0.77
CA LYS A 102 9.72 21.47 -0.58
C LYS A 102 10.70 20.69 -1.46
N ALA A 103 12.00 21.00 -1.40
CA ALA A 103 13.00 20.23 -2.12
C ALA A 103 13.02 18.75 -1.70
N TRP A 104 13.01 18.47 -0.39
CA TRP A 104 12.96 17.09 0.11
C TRP A 104 11.69 16.35 -0.31
N ILE A 105 10.55 17.03 -0.33
CA ILE A 105 9.27 16.46 -0.75
C ILE A 105 9.26 16.17 -2.25
N ASN A 106 9.77 17.08 -3.08
CA ASN A 106 9.86 16.88 -4.53
C ASN A 106 10.76 15.69 -4.87
N ASP A 107 11.89 15.54 -4.18
CA ASP A 107 12.77 14.38 -4.37
C ASP A 107 12.02 13.06 -4.10
N ILE A 108 11.18 13.01 -3.06
CA ILE A 108 10.34 11.82 -2.79
C ILE A 108 9.27 11.62 -3.87
N ILE A 109 8.61 12.69 -4.31
CA ILE A 109 7.57 12.61 -5.36
C ILE A 109 8.16 11.98 -6.62
N ASP A 110 9.34 12.43 -7.05
CA ASP A 110 10.02 11.93 -8.24
C ASP A 110 10.42 10.45 -8.09
N ASP A 111 10.96 10.07 -6.92
CA ASP A 111 11.32 8.68 -6.63
C ASP A 111 10.10 7.74 -6.62
N VAL A 112 9.00 8.15 -5.98
CA VAL A 112 7.78 7.32 -5.91
C VAL A 112 7.14 7.20 -7.29
N ASP A 113 7.10 8.27 -8.08
CA ASP A 113 6.58 8.26 -9.44
C ASP A 113 7.37 7.32 -10.36
N ASP A 114 8.70 7.35 -10.30
CA ASP A 114 9.57 6.41 -11.03
C ASP A 114 9.33 4.95 -10.56
N LEU A 115 9.19 4.74 -9.25
CA LEU A 115 8.93 3.42 -8.70
C LEU A 115 7.57 2.85 -9.14
N VAL A 116 6.51 3.67 -9.13
CA VAL A 116 5.17 3.28 -9.65
C VAL A 116 5.28 2.81 -11.10
N LYS A 117 5.95 3.58 -11.97
CA LYS A 117 6.14 3.22 -13.38
C LYS A 117 6.88 1.88 -13.55
N LYS A 118 7.91 1.64 -12.73
CA LYS A 118 8.66 0.38 -12.75
C LYS A 118 7.78 -0.81 -12.33
N TYR A 119 6.96 -0.66 -11.29
CA TYR A 119 6.03 -1.71 -10.87
C TYR A 119 4.92 -1.97 -11.89
N GLU A 120 4.34 -0.93 -12.49
CA GLU A 120 3.30 -1.08 -13.52
C GLU A 120 3.84 -1.83 -14.74
N LYS A 121 5.05 -1.46 -15.19
CA LYS A 121 5.75 -2.18 -16.24
C LYS A 121 5.99 -3.64 -15.85
N HIS A 122 6.55 -3.88 -14.67
CA HIS A 122 6.84 -5.23 -14.20
C HIS A 122 5.57 -6.10 -14.07
N THR A 123 4.46 -5.52 -13.60
CA THR A 123 3.15 -6.17 -13.53
C THR A 123 2.66 -6.61 -14.92
N THR A 124 2.92 -5.80 -15.95
CA THR A 124 2.61 -6.13 -17.36
C THR A 124 3.51 -7.25 -17.89
N ASP A 125 4.80 -7.24 -17.52
CA ASP A 125 5.74 -8.28 -17.91
C ASP A 125 5.40 -9.65 -17.27
N VAL A 126 4.93 -9.65 -16.02
CA VAL A 126 4.41 -10.86 -15.32
C VAL A 126 3.17 -11.41 -16.02
N ALA A 127 2.25 -10.54 -16.46
CA ALA A 127 1.08 -10.95 -17.23
C ALA A 127 1.47 -11.59 -18.58
N THR A 128 2.50 -11.05 -19.23
CA THR A 128 3.06 -11.61 -20.47
C THR A 128 3.68 -12.98 -20.22
N THR A 129 4.48 -13.12 -19.16
CA THR A 129 5.07 -14.41 -18.75
C THR A 129 4.00 -15.44 -18.44
N THR A 130 2.92 -15.02 -17.76
CA THR A 130 1.76 -15.89 -17.49
C THR A 130 1.13 -16.41 -18.79
N SER A 131 0.97 -15.53 -19.77
CA SER A 131 0.40 -15.89 -21.08
C SER A 131 1.31 -16.86 -21.84
N ASP A 132 2.62 -16.66 -21.78
CA ASP A 132 3.62 -17.55 -22.40
C ASP A 132 3.60 -18.96 -21.76
N VAL A 133 3.44 -19.06 -20.44
CA VAL A 133 3.29 -20.36 -19.76
C VAL A 133 2.00 -21.07 -20.19
N ILE A 134 0.89 -20.33 -20.31
CA ILE A 134 -0.39 -20.88 -20.79
C ILE A 134 -0.22 -21.42 -22.23
N ALA A 135 0.40 -20.65 -23.13
CA ALA A 135 0.60 -21.06 -24.51
C ALA A 135 1.49 -22.32 -24.63
N GLU A 136 2.57 -22.41 -23.85
CA GLU A 136 3.44 -23.60 -23.82
C GLU A 136 2.70 -24.83 -23.24
N LYS A 137 1.85 -24.62 -22.24
CA LYS A 137 0.98 -25.65 -21.68
C LYS A 137 0.00 -26.17 -22.72
N ASP A 138 -0.74 -25.30 -23.42
CA ASP A 138 -1.71 -25.69 -24.43
C ASP A 138 -1.07 -26.51 -25.57
N SER A 139 0.13 -26.10 -26.01
CA SER A 139 0.94 -26.83 -26.99
C SER A 139 1.38 -28.23 -26.51
N THR A 140 1.58 -28.40 -25.20
CA THR A 140 2.01 -29.65 -24.57
C THR A 140 0.83 -30.57 -24.25
N GLU A 141 -0.29 -30.02 -23.78
CA GLU A 141 -1.52 -30.77 -23.45
C GLU A 141 -2.23 -31.29 -24.71
N GLN A 142 -2.12 -30.63 -25.86
CA GLN A 142 -2.57 -31.18 -27.17
C GLN A 142 -1.93 -32.54 -27.52
N LYS A 143 -0.87 -32.96 -26.82
CA LYS A 143 -0.18 -34.24 -27.04
C LYS A 143 -0.52 -35.32 -25.99
N ILE A 144 -1.27 -34.99 -24.93
CA ILE A 144 -1.55 -35.90 -23.80
C ILE A 144 -3.06 -35.96 -23.56
N GLU A 145 -3.74 -36.86 -24.28
CA GLU A 145 -5.18 -37.06 -24.15
C GLU A 145 -5.49 -38.14 -23.11
N LYS A 146 -5.46 -37.77 -21.82
CA LYS A 146 -6.17 -38.48 -20.76
C LYS A 146 -6.37 -37.60 -19.53
N LEU A 147 -7.55 -36.97 -19.43
CA LEU A 147 -8.03 -36.35 -18.20
C LEU A 147 -8.82 -37.40 -17.40
N SER A 148 -8.41 -37.68 -16.16
CA SER A 148 -9.17 -38.54 -15.24
C SER A 148 -10.40 -37.79 -14.70
N LYS A 149 -11.46 -38.51 -14.31
CA LYS A 149 -12.68 -37.92 -13.71
C LYS A 149 -12.40 -37.11 -12.44
N GLU A 150 -11.36 -37.48 -11.69
CA GLU A 150 -10.91 -36.79 -10.48
C GLU A 150 -10.32 -35.41 -10.80
N ARG A 151 -9.54 -35.27 -11.88
CA ARG A 151 -9.02 -33.97 -12.31
C ARG A 151 -10.13 -33.04 -12.79
N GLN A 152 -11.18 -33.57 -13.43
CA GLN A 152 -12.34 -32.76 -13.80
C GLN A 152 -13.08 -32.25 -12.57
N ALA A 153 -13.29 -33.08 -11.55
CA ALA A 153 -13.93 -32.66 -10.31
C ALA A 153 -13.13 -31.55 -9.57
N ILE A 154 -11.79 -31.65 -9.55
CA ILE A 154 -10.91 -30.61 -8.99
C ILE A 154 -11.05 -29.30 -9.80
N LYS A 155 -11.05 -29.38 -11.14
CA LYS A 155 -11.23 -28.20 -12.01
C LYS A 155 -12.58 -27.52 -11.80
N ASP A 156 -13.67 -28.29 -11.79
CA ASP A 156 -15.03 -27.77 -11.59
C ASP A 156 -15.17 -27.08 -10.22
N HIS A 157 -14.55 -27.65 -9.18
CA HIS A 157 -14.54 -27.04 -7.84
C HIS A 157 -13.71 -25.74 -7.81
N LEU A 158 -12.54 -25.73 -8.45
CA LEU A 158 -11.72 -24.53 -8.59
C LEU A 158 -12.44 -23.41 -9.35
N GLU A 159 -13.17 -23.72 -10.42
CA GLU A 159 -13.97 -22.72 -11.15
C GLU A 159 -15.03 -22.08 -10.26
N LYS A 160 -15.71 -22.87 -9.43
CA LYS A 160 -16.68 -22.35 -8.47
C LYS A 160 -16.02 -21.43 -7.44
N LEU A 161 -14.94 -21.87 -6.81
CA LEU A 161 -14.22 -21.05 -5.81
C LEU A 161 -13.68 -19.74 -6.41
N LYS A 162 -13.17 -19.79 -7.65
CA LYS A 162 -12.71 -18.58 -8.36
C LYS A 162 -13.84 -17.62 -8.66
N LYS A 163 -15.04 -18.12 -8.99
CA LYS A 163 -16.23 -17.28 -9.17
C LYS A 163 -16.63 -16.59 -7.87
N ASP A 164 -16.63 -17.32 -6.76
CA ASP A 164 -16.95 -16.78 -5.43
C ASP A 164 -15.89 -15.76 -4.98
N LEU A 165 -14.60 -16.02 -5.25
CA LEU A 165 -13.50 -15.08 -5.00
C LEU A 165 -13.65 -13.80 -5.83
N LYS A 166 -13.96 -13.93 -7.12
CA LYS A 166 -14.18 -12.77 -7.99
C LYS A 166 -15.34 -11.91 -7.47
N GLN A 167 -16.44 -12.53 -7.05
CA GLN A 167 -17.56 -11.80 -6.46
C GLN A 167 -17.14 -11.03 -5.20
N ALA A 168 -16.36 -11.66 -4.31
CA ALA A 168 -15.86 -10.98 -3.10
C ALA A 168 -14.96 -9.79 -3.44
N VAL A 169 -14.09 -9.92 -4.46
CA VAL A 169 -13.24 -8.83 -4.95
C VAL A 169 -14.07 -7.69 -5.54
N ASP A 170 -15.10 -7.99 -6.32
CA ASP A 170 -16.02 -6.99 -6.90
C ASP A 170 -16.80 -6.26 -5.79
N GLU A 171 -17.27 -6.98 -4.76
CA GLU A 171 -17.93 -6.41 -3.58
C GLU A 171 -16.97 -5.50 -2.77
N LEU A 172 -15.71 -5.90 -2.61
CA LEU A 172 -14.67 -5.05 -1.99
C LEU A 172 -14.47 -3.75 -2.77
N GLY A 173 -14.39 -3.82 -4.10
CA GLY A 173 -14.25 -2.64 -4.96
C GLY A 173 -15.43 -1.65 -4.82
N ASN A 174 -16.64 -2.17 -4.60
CA ASN A 174 -17.81 -1.34 -4.31
C ASN A 174 -17.72 -0.65 -2.95
N ILE A 175 -17.26 -1.37 -1.91
CA ILE A 175 -17.05 -0.77 -0.58
C ILE A 175 -15.94 0.30 -0.65
N ASP A 176 -14.84 0.06 -1.36
CA ASP A 176 -13.77 1.03 -1.55
C ASP A 176 -14.26 2.30 -2.24
N THR A 177 -15.15 2.16 -3.23
CA THR A 177 -15.77 3.31 -3.90
C THR A 177 -16.64 4.13 -2.94
N LYS A 178 -17.44 3.47 -2.09
CA LYS A 178 -18.25 4.14 -1.05
C LYS A 178 -17.39 4.83 0.00
N LEU A 179 -16.35 4.14 0.48
CA LEU A 179 -15.37 4.70 1.41
C LEU A 179 -14.73 5.95 0.84
N LYS A 180 -14.27 5.92 -0.42
CA LYS A 180 -13.70 7.09 -1.10
C LYS A 180 -14.69 8.26 -1.13
N ALA A 181 -15.94 8.01 -1.52
CA ALA A 181 -16.96 9.07 -1.56
C ALA A 181 -17.19 9.70 -0.18
N LYS A 182 -17.29 8.89 0.87
CA LYS A 182 -17.52 9.36 2.25
C LYS A 182 -16.30 10.03 2.88
N SER A 183 -15.11 9.52 2.60
CA SER A 183 -13.84 10.16 2.95
C SER A 183 -13.71 11.54 2.31
N ASN A 184 -14.12 11.69 1.05
CA ASN A 184 -14.11 12.98 0.35
C ASN A 184 -15.14 13.95 0.95
N GLU A 185 -16.33 13.46 1.30
CA GLU A 185 -17.35 14.25 1.99
C GLU A 185 -16.84 14.75 3.35
N LEU A 186 -16.18 13.90 4.13
CA LEU A 186 -15.52 14.27 5.38
C LEU A 186 -14.39 15.27 5.16
N GLN A 187 -13.54 15.05 4.14
CA GLN A 187 -12.46 15.97 3.80
C GLN A 187 -12.99 17.37 3.48
N GLN A 188 -14.04 17.46 2.66
CA GLN A 188 -14.64 18.73 2.28
C GLN A 188 -15.25 19.44 3.50
N HIS A 189 -16.01 18.70 4.33
CA HIS A 189 -16.58 19.24 5.57
C HIS A 189 -15.51 19.76 6.54
N VAL A 190 -14.41 19.04 6.68
CA VAL A 190 -13.26 19.46 7.51
C VAL A 190 -12.58 20.69 6.90
N GLN A 191 -12.42 20.76 5.58
CA GLN A 191 -11.86 21.94 4.90
C GLN A 191 -12.74 23.19 5.05
N ASP A 192 -14.05 23.04 5.05
CA ASP A 192 -14.96 24.16 5.31
C ASP A 192 -14.80 24.65 6.75
N ALA A 193 -14.71 23.73 7.73
CA ALA A 193 -14.46 24.08 9.12
C ALA A 193 -13.10 24.76 9.34
N THR A 194 -12.04 24.33 8.65
CA THR A 194 -10.70 24.95 8.77
C THR A 194 -10.59 26.33 8.11
N ARG A 195 -11.56 26.71 7.25
CA ARG A 195 -11.64 28.08 6.71
C ARG A 195 -12.29 29.05 7.68
N GLU A 196 -13.16 28.56 8.55
CA GLU A 196 -13.89 29.37 9.53
C GLU A 196 -13.09 29.58 10.83
N ASP A 197 -12.14 28.69 11.14
CA ASP A 197 -11.29 28.75 12.35
C ASP A 197 -9.81 28.87 11.97
N ALA A 198 -9.18 29.98 12.37
CA ALA A 198 -7.79 30.28 12.01
C ALA A 198 -6.78 29.26 12.57
N GLY A 199 -7.00 28.74 13.78
CA GLY A 199 -6.13 27.74 14.40
C GLY A 199 -6.21 26.38 13.70
N LEU A 200 -7.42 25.94 13.38
CA LEU A 200 -7.65 24.74 12.56
C LEU A 200 -7.12 24.92 11.13
N GLY A 201 -7.25 26.12 10.57
CA GLY A 201 -6.69 26.50 9.27
C GLY A 201 -5.18 26.33 9.20
N ILE A 202 -4.45 26.83 10.20
CA ILE A 202 -2.99 26.70 10.28
C ILE A 202 -2.61 25.22 10.51
N PHE A 203 -3.28 24.54 11.44
CA PHE A 203 -3.01 23.12 11.71
C PHE A 203 -3.23 22.25 10.47
N GLY A 204 -4.33 22.44 9.74
CA GLY A 204 -4.62 21.72 8.49
C GLY A 204 -3.68 22.05 7.32
N ALA A 205 -2.99 23.19 7.36
CA ALA A 205 -1.96 23.54 6.38
C ALA A 205 -0.60 22.88 6.64
N ILE A 206 -0.38 22.32 7.84
CA ILE A 206 0.87 21.65 8.23
C ILE A 206 0.66 20.13 8.37
N VAL A 207 -0.58 19.72 8.65
CA VAL A 207 -0.97 18.32 8.87
C VAL A 207 -1.79 17.79 7.69
N PRO A 208 -1.25 16.87 6.88
CA PRO A 208 -1.93 16.32 5.71
C PRO A 208 -2.98 15.25 6.03
N PHE A 209 -3.22 14.96 7.32
CA PHE A 209 -4.08 13.87 7.80
C PHE A 209 -5.40 14.40 8.35
N ILE A 210 -6.50 13.80 7.92
CA ILE A 210 -7.85 14.22 8.36
C ILE A 210 -8.11 13.87 9.83
N GLY A 211 -7.66 12.71 10.30
CA GLY A 211 -7.90 12.24 11.68
C GLY A 211 -7.47 13.24 12.77
N PRO A 212 -6.23 13.74 12.76
CA PRO A 212 -5.80 14.79 13.69
C PRO A 212 -6.63 16.07 13.62
N ILE A 213 -7.10 16.47 12.43
CA ILE A 213 -7.93 17.68 12.26
C ILE A 213 -9.34 17.44 12.83
N VAL A 214 -9.91 16.25 12.62
CA VAL A 214 -11.17 15.82 13.25
C VAL A 214 -11.05 15.83 14.78
N HIS A 215 -9.94 15.36 15.34
CA HIS A 215 -9.69 15.45 16.79
C HIS A 215 -9.63 16.88 17.28
N ALA A 216 -8.98 17.77 16.51
CA ALA A 216 -8.93 19.19 16.83
C ALA A 216 -10.33 19.82 16.82
N ILE A 217 -11.18 19.49 15.83
CA ILE A 217 -12.60 19.92 15.75
C ILE A 217 -13.38 19.51 17.02
N TYR A 218 -13.15 18.31 17.55
CA TYR A 218 -13.80 17.88 18.79
C TYR A 218 -13.30 18.64 20.02
N LYS A 219 -12.02 19.03 20.05
CA LYS A 219 -11.41 19.76 21.18
C LYS A 219 -11.70 21.26 21.18
N THR A 220 -11.78 21.91 20.03
CA THR A 220 -11.93 23.36 19.92
C THR A 220 -13.38 23.85 20.13
N ALA A 221 -14.32 22.94 20.40
CA ALA A 221 -15.74 23.24 20.55
C ALA A 221 -16.30 24.07 19.38
N THR A 222 -15.82 23.77 18.16
CA THR A 222 -16.44 24.23 16.90
C THR A 222 -17.96 24.03 16.95
N SER A 223 -18.71 24.82 16.17
CA SER A 223 -20.17 24.87 16.26
C SER A 223 -20.82 23.48 16.40
N PRO A 224 -21.84 23.28 17.25
CA PRO A 224 -22.42 21.95 17.50
C PRO A 224 -22.84 21.19 16.24
N GLY A 225 -23.20 21.92 15.17
CA GLY A 225 -23.51 21.36 13.86
C GLY A 225 -22.30 20.76 13.13
N VAL A 226 -21.12 21.40 13.21
CA VAL A 226 -19.87 20.87 12.63
C VAL A 226 -19.48 19.58 13.32
N VAL A 227 -19.53 19.54 14.66
CA VAL A 227 -19.22 18.34 15.46
C VAL A 227 -20.19 17.20 15.15
N ALA A 228 -21.50 17.48 15.09
CA ALA A 228 -22.51 16.46 14.81
C ALA A 228 -22.34 15.84 13.42
N LYS A 229 -22.06 16.66 12.39
CA LYS A 229 -21.84 16.17 11.03
C LYS A 229 -20.53 15.40 10.88
N THR A 230 -19.45 15.85 11.54
CA THR A 230 -18.18 15.11 11.58
C THR A 230 -18.37 13.72 12.19
N LYS A 231 -19.10 13.62 13.31
CA LYS A 231 -19.39 12.34 13.98
C LYS A 231 -20.27 11.42 13.14
N ALA A 232 -21.25 11.96 12.42
CA ALA A 232 -22.10 11.18 11.52
C ALA A 232 -21.28 10.54 10.38
N LEU A 233 -20.42 11.34 9.73
CA LEU A 233 -19.54 10.86 8.66
C LEU A 233 -18.51 9.85 9.17
N GLU A 234 -17.92 10.07 10.35
CA GLU A 234 -17.00 9.12 10.99
C GLU A 234 -17.68 7.77 11.27
N ASN A 235 -18.91 7.78 11.79
CA ASN A 235 -19.67 6.56 12.03
C ASN A 235 -19.96 5.79 10.74
N GLU A 236 -20.35 6.48 9.67
CA GLU A 236 -20.59 5.86 8.36
C GLU A 236 -19.31 5.24 7.78
N ILE A 237 -18.17 5.94 7.90
CA ILE A 237 -16.87 5.42 7.46
C ILE A 237 -16.47 4.20 8.30
N ASN A 238 -16.61 4.25 9.62
CA ASN A 238 -16.30 3.14 10.51
C ASN A 238 -17.18 1.92 10.26
N GLN A 239 -18.46 2.12 9.92
CA GLN A 239 -19.34 1.03 9.49
C GLN A 239 -18.82 0.39 8.20
N LEU A 240 -18.49 1.19 7.18
CA LEU A 240 -17.94 0.68 5.92
C LEU A 240 -16.59 -0.04 6.12
N ILE A 241 -15.74 0.42 7.04
CA ILE A 241 -14.49 -0.26 7.41
C ILE A 241 -14.78 -1.63 8.04
N SER A 242 -15.78 -1.71 8.92
CA SER A 242 -16.20 -2.98 9.53
C SER A 242 -16.70 -3.97 8.47
N GLU A 243 -17.56 -3.50 7.55
CA GLU A 243 -18.04 -4.29 6.41
C GLU A 243 -16.86 -4.76 5.52
N LYS A 244 -15.93 -3.86 5.20
CA LYS A 244 -14.71 -4.18 4.44
C LYS A 244 -13.87 -5.24 5.13
N THR A 245 -13.73 -5.17 6.45
CA THR A 245 -12.93 -6.12 7.25
C THR A 245 -13.53 -7.52 7.18
N ALA A 246 -14.84 -7.64 7.39
CA ALA A 246 -15.54 -8.93 7.29
C ALA A 246 -15.42 -9.52 5.88
N LEU A 247 -15.55 -8.68 4.85
CA LEU A 247 -15.45 -9.09 3.46
C LEU A 247 -14.03 -9.51 3.07
N ARG A 248 -13.00 -8.82 3.58
CA ARG A 248 -11.58 -9.21 3.43
C ARG A 248 -11.29 -10.56 4.06
N GLN A 249 -11.85 -10.82 5.24
CA GLN A 249 -11.70 -12.13 5.88
C GLN A 249 -12.25 -13.25 4.98
N LYS A 250 -13.40 -12.99 4.34
CA LYS A 250 -13.99 -13.92 3.37
C LYS A 250 -13.15 -14.08 2.10
N GLU A 251 -12.65 -12.99 1.51
CA GLU A 251 -11.70 -13.02 0.38
C GLU A 251 -10.50 -13.90 0.73
N TRP A 252 -9.94 -13.71 1.93
CA TRP A 252 -8.78 -14.45 2.40
C TRP A 252 -9.03 -15.95 2.54
N GLN A 253 -10.17 -16.33 3.14
CA GLN A 253 -10.57 -17.73 3.26
C GLN A 253 -10.71 -18.38 1.88
N LEU A 254 -11.35 -17.69 0.94
CA LEU A 254 -11.49 -18.17 -0.44
C LEU A 254 -10.14 -18.31 -1.15
N GLN A 255 -9.21 -17.36 -0.97
CA GLN A 255 -7.85 -17.46 -1.51
C GLN A 255 -7.11 -18.69 -0.98
N ASN A 256 -7.19 -18.96 0.32
CA ASN A 256 -6.55 -20.13 0.93
C ASN A 256 -7.17 -21.45 0.43
N GLU A 257 -8.49 -21.50 0.24
CA GLU A 257 -9.16 -22.66 -0.37
C GLU A 257 -8.73 -22.88 -1.82
N VAL A 258 -8.68 -21.81 -2.62
CA VAL A 258 -8.19 -21.87 -4.02
C VAL A 258 -6.76 -22.40 -4.08
N ILE A 259 -5.85 -21.87 -3.25
CA ILE A 259 -4.46 -22.32 -3.15
C ILE A 259 -4.38 -23.82 -2.79
N ASN A 260 -5.18 -24.28 -1.83
CA ASN A 260 -5.19 -25.68 -1.42
C ASN A 260 -5.64 -26.62 -2.54
N TRP A 261 -6.66 -26.25 -3.31
CA TRP A 261 -7.12 -27.04 -4.44
C TRP A 261 -6.19 -26.96 -5.65
N GLN A 262 -5.53 -25.82 -5.89
CA GLN A 262 -4.47 -25.68 -6.89
C GLN A 262 -3.30 -26.61 -6.60
N MET A 263 -2.90 -26.74 -5.33
CA MET A 263 -1.87 -27.69 -4.91
C MET A 263 -2.22 -29.15 -5.25
N GLN A 264 -3.49 -29.54 -5.11
CA GLN A 264 -3.93 -30.87 -5.51
C GLN A 264 -3.88 -31.06 -7.04
N GLU A 265 -4.25 -30.03 -7.80
CA GLU A 265 -4.16 -30.03 -9.27
C GLU A 265 -2.71 -30.14 -9.76
N THR A 266 -1.80 -29.39 -9.14
CA THR A 266 -0.35 -29.41 -9.43
C THR A 266 0.24 -30.79 -9.16
N LYS A 267 -0.05 -31.41 -8.00
CA LYS A 267 0.42 -32.77 -7.67
C LYS A 267 -0.05 -33.79 -8.69
N ALA A 268 -1.33 -33.76 -9.05
CA ALA A 268 -1.89 -34.64 -10.07
C ALA A 268 -1.26 -34.41 -11.46
N SER A 269 -1.02 -33.14 -11.83
CA SER A 269 -0.42 -32.79 -13.13
C SER A 269 1.03 -33.27 -13.25
N ILE A 270 1.80 -33.18 -12.17
CA ILE A 270 3.19 -33.65 -12.12
C ILE A 270 3.27 -35.18 -12.18
N GLU A 271 2.38 -35.89 -11.47
CA GLU A 271 2.31 -37.36 -11.53
C GLU A 271 2.00 -37.87 -12.95
N LEU A 272 1.29 -37.07 -13.73
CA LEU A 272 0.93 -37.35 -15.12
C LEU A 272 1.96 -36.82 -16.14
N GLY A 273 3.02 -36.14 -15.70
CA GLY A 273 4.04 -35.57 -16.59
C GLY A 273 3.57 -34.37 -17.44
N THR A 274 2.50 -33.70 -17.02
CA THR A 274 1.93 -32.51 -17.69
C THR A 274 2.38 -31.21 -17.02
N ILE A 275 2.35 -30.09 -17.77
CA ILE A 275 2.68 -28.77 -17.21
C ILE A 275 1.57 -28.35 -16.21
N PRO A 276 1.90 -28.09 -14.93
CA PRO A 276 0.93 -27.57 -13.97
C PRO A 276 0.34 -26.23 -14.40
N SER A 277 -0.87 -25.92 -13.93
CA SER A 277 -1.52 -24.65 -14.25
C SER A 277 -0.76 -23.45 -13.66
N PRO A 278 -0.51 -22.35 -14.41
CA PRO A 278 0.25 -21.19 -13.92
C PRO A 278 -0.56 -20.25 -12.99
N GLU A 279 -1.54 -20.78 -12.27
CA GLU A 279 -2.56 -19.95 -11.60
C GLU A 279 -2.04 -19.12 -10.43
N HIS A 280 -0.84 -19.42 -9.95
CA HIS A 280 -0.13 -18.63 -8.94
C HIS A 280 0.37 -17.29 -9.51
N LEU A 281 0.66 -17.20 -10.82
CA LEU A 281 1.18 -15.96 -11.44
C LEU A 281 0.12 -14.85 -11.56
N PRO A 282 -1.15 -15.12 -11.90
CA PRO A 282 -2.24 -14.14 -11.73
C PRO A 282 -2.37 -13.61 -10.30
N GLU A 283 -2.16 -14.45 -9.29
CA GLU A 283 -2.21 -14.02 -7.88
C GLU A 283 -1.00 -13.12 -7.52
N VAL A 284 0.20 -13.45 -8.02
CA VAL A 284 1.37 -12.54 -7.97
C VAL A 284 1.02 -11.18 -8.58
N GLN A 285 0.43 -11.16 -9.77
CA GLN A 285 0.02 -9.92 -10.44
C GLN A 285 -0.98 -9.12 -9.60
N ALA A 286 -1.95 -9.77 -8.96
CA ALA A 286 -2.91 -9.13 -8.08
C ALA A 286 -2.24 -8.46 -6.87
N HIS A 287 -1.29 -9.15 -6.21
CA HIS A 287 -0.57 -8.57 -5.09
C HIS A 287 0.42 -7.46 -5.49
N LEU A 288 1.10 -7.58 -6.64
CA LEU A 288 1.90 -6.49 -7.20
C LEU A 288 1.04 -5.26 -7.51
N SER A 289 -0.16 -5.47 -8.05
CA SER A 289 -1.13 -4.39 -8.29
C SER A 289 -1.57 -3.72 -6.99
N LYS A 290 -1.77 -4.48 -5.91
CA LYS A 290 -2.04 -3.93 -4.56
C LYS A 290 -0.87 -3.04 -4.08
N ILE A 291 0.38 -3.48 -4.27
CA ILE A 291 1.57 -2.66 -3.94
C ILE A 291 1.61 -1.36 -4.78
N VAL A 292 1.33 -1.44 -6.09
CA VAL A 292 1.23 -0.25 -6.96
C VAL A 292 0.21 0.75 -6.42
N GLN A 293 -0.99 0.30 -6.02
CA GLN A 293 -2.01 1.19 -5.48
C GLN A 293 -1.54 1.89 -4.20
N ILE A 294 -0.82 1.18 -3.33
CA ILE A 294 -0.25 1.77 -2.10
C ILE A 294 0.80 2.85 -2.45
N LEU A 295 1.66 2.59 -3.44
CA LEU A 295 2.65 3.56 -3.91
C LEU A 295 1.99 4.79 -4.55
N ILE A 296 0.91 4.62 -5.31
CA ILE A 296 0.11 5.74 -5.85
C ILE A 296 -0.50 6.56 -4.72
N CYS A 297 -1.04 5.93 -3.68
CA CYS A 297 -1.54 6.64 -2.50
C CYS A 297 -0.43 7.45 -1.82
N LEU A 298 0.78 6.90 -1.71
CA LEU A 298 1.94 7.61 -1.15
C LEU A 298 2.39 8.79 -2.04
N LEU A 299 2.36 8.62 -3.37
CA LEU A 299 2.65 9.70 -4.32
C LEU A 299 1.66 10.86 -4.16
N THR A 300 0.37 10.56 -4.16
CA THR A 300 -0.70 11.54 -3.99
C THR A 300 -0.58 12.24 -2.64
N PHE A 301 -0.24 11.51 -1.58
CA PHE A 301 0.02 12.07 -0.26
C PHE A 301 1.14 13.12 -0.30
N TRP A 302 2.30 12.80 -0.87
CA TRP A 302 3.42 13.75 -0.91
C TRP A 302 3.14 14.96 -1.80
N LYS A 303 2.45 14.77 -2.92
CA LYS A 303 1.95 15.89 -3.75
C LYS A 303 1.05 16.82 -2.93
N LYS A 304 0.12 16.26 -2.15
CA LYS A 304 -0.75 17.04 -1.25
C LYS A 304 0.04 17.81 -0.20
N VAL A 305 1.03 17.18 0.44
CA VAL A 305 1.93 17.88 1.39
C VAL A 305 2.62 19.07 0.71
N GLY A 306 3.13 18.89 -0.51
CA GLY A 306 3.72 19.98 -1.28
C GLY A 306 2.75 21.16 -1.47
N THR A 307 1.50 20.88 -1.87
CA THR A 307 0.47 21.92 -2.04
C THR A 307 0.09 22.61 -0.73
N LEU A 308 0.09 21.87 0.39
CA LEU A 308 -0.22 22.42 1.71
C LEU A 308 0.89 23.37 2.19
N LEU A 309 2.16 23.03 1.94
CA LEU A 309 3.28 23.93 2.23
C LEU A 309 3.23 25.20 1.38
N ASP A 310 2.85 25.09 0.10
CA ASP A 310 2.66 26.26 -0.76
C ASP A 310 1.52 27.15 -0.24
N SER A 311 0.41 26.55 0.20
CA SER A 311 -0.69 27.31 0.81
C SER A 311 -0.30 27.91 2.16
N LEU A 312 0.53 27.23 2.96
CA LEU A 312 1.03 27.77 4.21
C LEU A 312 1.86 29.02 3.89
N GLU A 313 2.87 28.87 3.03
CA GLU A 313 3.74 29.97 2.61
C GLU A 313 2.96 31.21 2.18
N GLN A 314 2.01 31.05 1.25
CA GLN A 314 1.19 32.15 0.72
C GLN A 314 0.27 32.81 1.75
N LYS A 315 -0.23 32.06 2.73
CA LYS A 315 -1.16 32.58 3.76
C LYS A 315 -0.44 33.22 4.93
N THR A 316 0.80 32.79 5.19
CA THR A 316 1.56 33.23 6.36
C THR A 316 2.64 34.26 6.03
N PHE A 317 3.11 34.30 4.77
CA PHE A 317 4.22 35.15 4.33
C PHE A 317 3.87 35.81 2.99
N ALA A 318 3.95 37.15 2.90
CA ALA A 318 3.84 37.88 1.65
C ALA A 318 5.20 38.54 1.36
N ASP A 319 5.94 38.00 0.41
CA ASP A 319 7.30 38.43 0.04
C ASP A 319 8.28 38.49 1.24
N GLU A 320 8.48 39.68 1.81
CA GLU A 320 9.41 39.94 2.93
C GLU A 320 8.71 40.30 4.25
N ASP A 321 7.37 40.37 4.27
CA ASP A 321 6.58 40.76 5.44
C ASP A 321 5.75 39.59 5.99
N LEU A 322 5.55 39.62 7.31
CA LEU A 322 4.46 38.85 7.93
C LEU A 322 3.17 39.49 7.46
N VAL A 323 2.24 38.68 6.93
CA VAL A 323 0.88 39.18 6.69
C VAL A 323 0.28 39.51 8.05
N ASP A 324 -0.49 40.61 8.18
CA ASP A 324 -1.17 41.04 9.42
C ASP A 324 -1.85 39.86 10.17
N PHE A 325 -2.33 38.88 9.41
CA PHE A 325 -2.87 37.61 9.90
C PHE A 325 -1.96 36.90 10.93
N LEU A 326 -0.64 36.84 10.71
CA LEU A 326 0.25 36.09 11.60
C LEU A 326 0.65 36.88 12.86
N GLU A 327 0.48 38.20 12.87
CA GLU A 327 0.63 39.00 14.09
C GLU A 327 -0.48 38.65 15.09
N ASP A 328 -1.71 38.47 14.59
CA ASP A 328 -2.88 38.12 15.40
C ASP A 328 -3.00 36.62 15.70
N THR A 329 -2.36 35.74 14.91
CA THR A 329 -2.46 34.26 15.07
C THR A 329 -1.14 33.58 15.45
N LYS A 330 -0.19 34.32 16.02
CA LYS A 330 1.17 33.82 16.32
C LYS A 330 1.16 32.64 17.30
N GLU A 331 0.34 32.69 18.34
CA GLU A 331 0.25 31.60 19.32
C GLU A 331 -0.37 30.34 18.71
N GLU A 332 -1.42 30.51 17.92
CA GLU A 332 -2.12 29.45 17.19
C GLU A 332 -1.18 28.75 16.23
N PHE A 333 -0.30 29.49 15.55
CA PHE A 333 0.74 28.94 14.68
C PHE A 333 1.72 28.07 15.46
N LEU A 334 2.27 28.57 16.58
CA LEU A 334 3.24 27.82 17.40
C LEU A 334 2.63 26.55 18.02
N LYS A 335 1.37 26.64 18.48
CA LYS A 335 0.59 25.49 18.97
C LYS A 335 0.38 24.46 17.85
N SER A 336 0.03 24.91 16.65
CA SER A 336 -0.19 24.05 15.48
C SER A 336 1.07 23.30 15.04
N ILE A 337 2.22 23.97 14.97
CA ILE A 337 3.49 23.31 14.65
C ILE A 337 3.83 22.25 15.69
N THR A 338 3.60 22.53 16.98
CA THR A 338 3.84 21.55 18.06
C THR A 338 2.94 20.34 17.95
N ALA A 339 1.66 20.53 17.60
CA ALA A 339 0.74 19.42 17.37
C ALA A 339 1.14 18.60 16.13
N ALA A 340 1.60 19.27 15.06
CA ALA A 340 2.05 18.62 13.83
C ALA A 340 3.28 17.72 14.04
N GLU A 341 4.21 18.08 14.94
CA GLU A 341 5.37 17.25 15.28
C GLU A 341 4.99 15.82 15.65
N MET A 342 3.94 15.63 16.47
CA MET A 342 3.50 14.31 16.90
C MET A 342 2.98 13.47 15.72
N VAL A 343 2.22 14.11 14.83
CA VAL A 343 1.63 13.46 13.66
C VAL A 343 2.72 12.99 12.69
N TRP A 344 3.71 13.86 12.41
CA TRP A 344 4.83 13.51 11.55
C TRP A 344 5.72 12.42 12.14
N LYS A 345 5.97 12.42 13.46
CA LYS A 345 6.66 11.32 14.15
C LYS A 345 5.94 9.98 13.93
N SER A 346 4.62 9.96 14.08
CA SER A 346 3.80 8.75 13.86
C SER A 346 3.89 8.26 12.41
N PHE A 347 3.77 9.17 11.43
CA PHE A 347 3.97 8.84 10.02
C PHE A 347 5.35 8.24 9.74
N GLY A 348 6.41 8.86 10.28
CA GLY A 348 7.79 8.37 10.14
C GLY A 348 7.96 6.97 10.73
N ALA A 349 7.34 6.68 11.87
CA ALA A 349 7.33 5.34 12.46
C ALA A 349 6.58 4.32 11.58
N GLY A 350 5.48 4.73 10.92
CA GLY A 350 4.79 3.92 9.92
C GLY A 350 5.70 3.55 8.75
N CYS A 351 6.35 4.54 8.13
CA CYS A 351 7.31 4.30 7.05
C CYS A 351 8.47 3.39 7.48
N ALA A 352 8.96 3.53 8.73
CA ALA A 352 10.03 2.68 9.25
C ALA A 352 9.59 1.21 9.38
N ARG A 353 8.35 0.95 9.84
CA ARG A 353 7.80 -0.41 9.86
C ARG A 353 7.69 -1.01 8.46
N ALA A 354 7.21 -0.24 7.49
CA ALA A 354 7.15 -0.67 6.08
C ALA A 354 8.55 -0.93 5.49
N ASN A 355 9.53 -0.09 5.83
CA ASN A 355 10.91 -0.28 5.40
C ASN A 355 11.48 -1.62 5.89
N VAL A 356 11.25 -1.98 7.16
CA VAL A 356 11.68 -3.28 7.72
C VAL A 356 11.07 -4.46 6.96
N ILE A 357 9.80 -4.36 6.59
CA ILE A 357 9.09 -5.39 5.80
C ILE A 357 9.83 -5.64 4.48
N PHE A 358 10.05 -4.59 3.69
CA PHE A 358 10.74 -4.74 2.41
C PHE A 358 12.20 -5.16 2.56
N ALA A 359 12.89 -4.75 3.63
CA ALA A 359 14.27 -5.17 3.91
C ALA A 359 14.39 -6.68 4.14
N VAL A 360 13.43 -7.29 4.85
CA VAL A 360 13.36 -8.73 5.07
C VAL A 360 13.08 -9.46 3.76
N GLU A 361 12.06 -9.01 3.03
CA GLU A 361 11.64 -9.65 1.78
C GLU A 361 12.70 -9.55 0.67
N THR A 362 13.52 -8.49 0.66
CA THR A 362 14.59 -8.31 -0.33
C THR A 362 15.74 -9.30 -0.15
N LYS A 363 15.98 -9.81 1.06
CA LYS A 363 17.15 -10.66 1.36
C LYS A 363 16.81 -12.14 1.44
N ASP A 364 15.83 -12.50 2.24
CA ASP A 364 15.63 -13.91 2.61
C ASP A 364 14.55 -14.61 1.79
N ALA A 365 13.54 -13.87 1.33
CA ALA A 365 12.37 -14.45 0.68
C ALA A 365 12.67 -15.03 -0.72
N TYR A 366 13.76 -14.60 -1.36
CA TYR A 366 14.16 -15.00 -2.72
C TYR A 366 15.35 -15.96 -2.78
N LYS A 367 15.84 -16.47 -1.64
CA LYS A 367 16.95 -17.46 -1.60
C LYS A 367 16.67 -18.73 -2.40
N PHE A 368 15.40 -19.04 -2.67
CA PHE A 368 15.02 -20.16 -3.53
C PHE A 368 15.56 -20.03 -4.97
N LEU A 369 15.91 -18.82 -5.41
CA LEU A 369 16.51 -18.56 -6.72
C LEU A 369 17.99 -18.96 -6.82
N GLU A 370 18.66 -19.27 -5.70
CA GLU A 370 20.07 -19.67 -5.68
C GLU A 370 20.29 -21.09 -6.24
N PHE A 371 19.24 -21.90 -6.29
CA PHE A 371 19.27 -23.28 -6.74
C PHE A 371 18.29 -23.48 -7.91
N SER A 372 18.58 -24.44 -8.78
CA SER A 372 17.61 -24.83 -9.81
C SER A 372 16.73 -25.95 -9.25
N PRO A 373 15.39 -25.81 -9.28
CA PRO A 373 14.47 -26.83 -8.80
C PRO A 373 14.56 -28.09 -9.66
N SER A 374 15.05 -27.99 -10.90
CA SER A 374 15.34 -29.12 -11.78
C SER A 374 16.43 -30.07 -11.25
N SER A 375 17.29 -29.57 -10.36
CA SER A 375 18.34 -30.38 -9.72
C SER A 375 17.87 -31.11 -8.46
N LEU A 376 16.65 -30.86 -7.98
CA LEU A 376 16.12 -31.47 -6.76
C LEU A 376 15.58 -32.89 -7.04
N PRO A 377 15.91 -33.88 -6.18
CA PRO A 377 15.21 -35.16 -6.17
C PRO A 377 13.71 -34.98 -5.92
N LYS A 378 12.88 -35.88 -6.47
CA LYS A 378 11.40 -35.79 -6.39
C LYS A 378 10.87 -35.62 -4.95
N GLU A 379 11.45 -36.33 -3.98
CA GLU A 379 11.05 -36.23 -2.57
C GLU A 379 11.44 -34.88 -1.93
N GLU A 380 12.63 -34.37 -2.26
CA GLU A 380 13.08 -33.05 -1.79
C GLU A 380 12.28 -31.92 -2.41
N TRP A 381 11.97 -32.04 -3.72
CA TRP A 381 11.07 -31.13 -4.42
C TRP A 381 9.68 -31.11 -3.75
N LYS A 382 9.12 -32.28 -3.45
CA LYS A 382 7.80 -32.40 -2.80
C LYS A 382 7.79 -31.76 -1.41
N LYS A 383 8.85 -32.00 -0.63
CA LYS A 383 9.03 -31.38 0.69
C LYS A 383 9.16 -29.86 0.60
N ALA A 384 9.92 -29.34 -0.37
CA ALA A 384 10.05 -27.92 -0.61
C ALA A 384 8.72 -27.29 -1.01
N HIS A 385 8.00 -27.91 -1.95
CA HIS A 385 6.67 -27.49 -2.38
C HIS A 385 5.69 -27.46 -1.20
N ASP A 386 5.56 -28.55 -0.45
CA ASP A 386 4.65 -28.64 0.70
C ASP A 386 5.00 -27.59 1.78
N ALA A 387 6.29 -27.33 2.04
CA ALA A 387 6.71 -26.31 3.00
C ALA A 387 6.34 -24.88 2.57
N VAL A 388 6.43 -24.55 1.28
CA VAL A 388 6.01 -23.24 0.76
C VAL A 388 4.49 -23.08 0.85
N MET A 389 3.75 -24.14 0.56
CA MET A 389 2.28 -24.17 0.65
C MET A 389 1.79 -23.98 2.09
N GLU A 390 2.44 -24.60 3.08
CA GLU A 390 2.10 -24.38 4.48
C GLU A 390 2.38 -22.93 4.91
N LYS A 391 3.52 -22.37 4.50
CA LYS A 391 3.81 -20.94 4.75
C LYS A 391 2.76 -20.01 4.15
N LEU A 392 2.25 -20.30 2.95
CA LEU A 392 1.16 -19.51 2.34
C LEU A 392 -0.13 -19.54 3.18
N LYS A 393 -0.42 -20.66 3.85
CA LYS A 393 -1.60 -20.80 4.73
C LYS A 393 -1.44 -20.08 6.07
N GLU A 394 -0.20 -19.96 6.56
CA GLU A 394 0.14 -19.34 7.84
C GLU A 394 0.10 -17.80 7.79
N ILE A 395 0.07 -17.19 6.60
CA ILE A 395 -0.02 -15.74 6.49
C ILE A 395 -1.37 -15.27 7.07
N GLU A 396 -1.32 -14.27 7.93
CA GLU A 396 -2.51 -13.66 8.51
C GLU A 396 -3.12 -12.63 7.54
N PRO A 397 -4.46 -12.49 7.52
CA PRO A 397 -5.12 -11.47 6.73
C PRO A 397 -4.72 -10.07 7.22
N PRO A 398 -4.61 -9.08 6.32
CA PRO A 398 -4.36 -7.71 6.73
C PRO A 398 -5.53 -7.19 7.58
N VAL A 399 -5.22 -6.71 8.78
CA VAL A 399 -6.19 -5.99 9.63
C VAL A 399 -6.55 -4.68 8.93
N THR A 400 -7.85 -4.32 8.91
CA THR A 400 -8.24 -2.99 8.43
C THR A 400 -8.34 -2.08 9.64
N PRO A 401 -7.58 -0.98 9.67
CA PRO A 401 -7.59 -0.07 10.82
C PRO A 401 -8.90 0.72 10.82
N THR A 402 -9.58 0.73 11.96
CA THR A 402 -10.68 1.67 12.23
C THR A 402 -10.16 3.09 12.30
N ILE A 403 -11.02 4.08 12.05
CA ILE A 403 -10.77 5.45 12.54
C ILE A 403 -10.96 5.38 14.06
N THR A 404 -9.98 4.82 14.75
CA THR A 404 -9.91 4.85 16.21
C THR A 404 -9.09 6.05 16.59
N MET A 405 -9.78 7.02 17.20
CA MET A 405 -9.15 8.05 17.99
C MET A 405 -8.36 7.35 19.12
N GLU A 406 -7.05 7.19 18.96
CA GLU A 406 -6.22 7.02 20.15
C GLU A 406 -6.35 8.33 20.94
N THR A 407 -7.18 8.28 21.96
CA THR A 407 -7.00 9.05 23.18
C THR A 407 -5.67 8.59 23.79
N SER A 408 -4.55 9.03 23.23
CA SER A 408 -3.30 9.04 23.97
C SER A 408 -3.45 10.12 25.04
N GLU A 409 -3.77 9.68 26.25
CA GLU A 409 -3.56 10.46 27.48
C GLU A 409 -2.11 10.94 27.58
#